data_AF-A0A0C9VD64-F1
#
_entry.id   AF-A0A0C9VD64-F1
#
_cell.length_a   1.000
_cell.length_b   1.000
_cell.length_c   1.000
_cell.angle_alpha   90.00
_cell.angle_beta   90.00
_cell.angle_gamma   90.00
#
_symmetry.space_group_name_H-M   'P 1'
#
loop_
_entity.id
_entity.type
_entity.pdbx_description
1 polymer ?
#
loop_
_entity_poly.entity_id
_entity_poly.type
_entity_poly.pdbx_seq_one_letter_code
_entity_poly.pdbx_strand_id
1 'polypeptide(L)'
;LSSKFTEKISFLVSLAIRVNKIVGEDVTSGDLEVLAVRSATPYDGSWMEDSYDDGNSERGVGGGAKVLCATDLGLRKKTRVAMTGEREKQWEIKVLLKPKVALESVVDIMDE
;
A
#
# COMPACT_ATOMS: atom_id res chain seq x y z
N LEU A 1 12.95 -23.30 4.14
CA LEU A 1 11.60 -22.88 3.70
C LEU A 1 10.95 -24.07 3.01
N SER A 2 10.00 -24.72 3.68
CA SER A 2 9.43 -26.02 3.30
C SER A 2 8.72 -25.97 1.94
N SER A 3 8.72 -27.08 1.18
CA SER A 3 7.98 -27.25 -0.08
C SER A 3 6.49 -26.86 0.03
N LYS A 4 5.95 -26.82 1.26
CA LYS A 4 4.59 -26.37 1.60
C LYS A 4 4.22 -24.98 1.12
N PHE A 5 5.19 -24.09 0.84
CA PHE A 5 4.91 -22.72 0.40
C PHE A 5 5.41 -22.38 -0.99
N THR A 6 6.07 -23.32 -1.68
CA THR A 6 6.69 -23.05 -2.99
C THR A 6 5.68 -22.58 -4.02
N GLU A 7 4.50 -23.22 -4.08
CA GLU A 7 3.43 -22.82 -5.02
C GLU A 7 2.89 -21.42 -4.71
N LYS A 8 2.67 -21.11 -3.43
CA LYS A 8 2.19 -19.79 -3.00
C LYS A 8 3.21 -18.69 -3.32
N ILE A 9 4.49 -18.95 -3.07
CA ILE A 9 5.57 -18.01 -3.40
C ILE A 9 5.66 -17.83 -4.93
N SER A 10 5.62 -18.91 -5.70
CA SER A 10 5.64 -18.86 -7.17
C SER A 10 4.46 -18.04 -7.73
N PHE A 11 3.28 -18.21 -7.15
CA PHE A 11 2.10 -17.43 -7.47
C PHE A 11 2.29 -15.93 -7.18
N LEU A 12 2.79 -15.57 -5.99
CA LEU A 12 3.07 -14.18 -5.62
C LEU A 12 4.11 -13.53 -6.54
N VAL A 13 5.18 -14.25 -6.89
CA VAL A 13 6.22 -13.78 -7.83
C VAL A 13 5.61 -13.53 -9.21
N SER A 14 4.76 -14.43 -9.69
CA SER A 14 4.09 -14.29 -10.99
C SER A 14 3.17 -13.06 -11.04
N LEU A 15 2.44 -12.80 -9.96
CA LEU A 15 1.62 -11.58 -9.83
C LEU A 15 2.49 -10.33 -9.79
N ALA A 16 3.57 -10.32 -9.01
CA ALA A 16 4.48 -9.19 -8.92
C ALA A 16 5.11 -8.82 -10.28
N ILE A 17 5.54 -9.83 -11.06
CA ILE A 17 6.07 -9.62 -12.41
C ILE A 17 5.00 -8.98 -13.31
N ARG A 18 3.75 -9.46 -13.25
CA ARG A 18 2.66 -8.92 -14.06
C ARG A 18 2.37 -7.46 -13.72
N VAL A 19 2.31 -7.13 -12.42
CA VAL A 19 2.10 -5.74 -11.96
C VAL A 19 3.25 -4.85 -12.42
N ASN A 20 4.51 -5.27 -12.21
CA ASN A 20 5.67 -4.51 -12.64
C ASN A 20 5.71 -4.26 -14.15
N LYS A 21 5.28 -5.26 -14.95
CA LYS A 21 5.17 -5.09 -16.41
C LYS A 21 4.13 -4.03 -16.78
N ILE A 22 2.92 -4.11 -16.20
CA ILE A 22 1.83 -3.15 -16.45
C ILE A 22 2.19 -1.73 -15.97
N VAL A 23 2.96 -1.63 -14.88
CA VAL A 23 3.37 -0.36 -14.28
C VAL A 23 4.54 0.28 -15.04
N GLY A 24 5.46 -0.52 -15.58
CA GLY A 24 6.70 -0.07 -16.22
C GLY A 24 6.64 0.08 -17.74
N GLU A 25 5.76 -0.64 -18.43
CA GLU A 25 5.53 -0.50 -19.87
C GLU A 25 4.28 0.41 -20.07
N ASP A 26 4.37 1.45 -20.91
CA ASP A 26 3.29 2.41 -21.31
C ASP A 26 3.14 3.78 -20.60
N VAL A 27 4.03 4.21 -19.70
CA VAL A 27 3.92 5.58 -19.12
C VAL A 27 5.14 6.46 -19.42
N THR A 28 5.02 7.30 -20.45
CA THR A 28 6.09 8.19 -20.94
C THR A 28 6.26 9.51 -20.17
N SER A 29 5.42 9.79 -19.16
CA SER A 29 5.49 11.07 -18.41
C SER A 29 5.27 10.98 -16.89
N GLY A 30 5.08 9.80 -16.31
CA GLY A 30 4.91 9.64 -14.86
C GLY A 30 5.10 8.21 -14.41
N ASP A 31 5.80 8.00 -13.30
CA ASP A 31 6.12 6.66 -12.80
C ASP A 31 4.95 6.17 -11.95
N LEU A 32 4.32 5.07 -12.36
CA LEU A 32 3.40 4.35 -11.48
C LEU A 32 4.23 3.50 -10.50
N GLU A 33 3.78 3.39 -9.26
CA GLU A 33 4.46 2.60 -8.24
C GLU A 33 3.44 1.87 -7.36
N VAL A 34 3.76 0.62 -7.05
CA VAL A 34 3.07 -0.15 -6.03
C VAL A 34 3.31 0.49 -4.66
N LEU A 35 2.23 0.67 -3.88
CA LEU A 35 2.27 1.20 -2.53
C LEU A 35 1.96 0.08 -1.53
N ALA A 36 2.99 -0.43 -0.86
CA ALA A 36 2.85 -1.40 0.24
C ALA A 36 3.11 -0.71 1.58
N VAL A 37 2.28 -1.00 2.58
CA VAL A 37 2.45 -0.46 3.95
C VAL A 37 3.23 -1.45 4.79
N ARG A 38 4.20 -0.95 5.56
CA ARG A 38 4.99 -1.78 6.48
C ARG A 38 4.22 -1.99 7.78
N SER A 39 4.47 -3.12 8.44
CA SER A 39 4.00 -3.33 9.80
C SER A 39 4.51 -2.24 10.76
N ALA A 40 3.78 -2.03 11.85
CA ALA A 40 3.98 -0.99 12.86
C ALA A 40 3.90 0.46 12.34
N THR A 41 3.57 0.68 11.06
CA THR A 41 3.31 2.03 10.53
C THR A 41 2.03 2.58 11.18
N PRO A 42 2.01 3.83 11.66
CA PRO A 42 0.79 4.46 12.13
C PRO A 42 -0.27 4.48 11.04
N TYR A 43 -1.50 4.10 11.39
CA TYR A 43 -2.62 4.16 10.46
C TYR A 43 -2.94 5.61 10.10
N ASP A 44 -3.19 5.84 8.81
CA ASP A 44 -3.60 7.13 8.28
C ASP A 44 -4.68 6.94 7.22
N GLY A 45 -5.92 7.14 7.62
CA GLY A 45 -7.09 6.99 6.74
C GLY A 45 -7.12 7.95 5.55
N SER A 46 -6.26 8.97 5.50
CA SER A 46 -6.15 9.83 4.32
C SER A 46 -5.60 9.07 3.10
N TRP A 47 -4.77 8.04 3.32
CA TRP A 47 -4.16 7.25 2.24
C TRP A 47 -4.17 5.74 2.47
N MET A 48 -4.65 5.24 3.60
CA MET A 48 -4.90 3.82 3.88
C MET A 48 -6.41 3.53 4.01
N GLU A 49 -6.78 2.26 3.91
CA GLU A 49 -8.11 1.72 4.21
C GLU A 49 -7.95 0.54 5.18
N ASP A 50 -8.70 0.52 6.29
CA ASP A 50 -8.73 -0.64 7.18
C ASP A 50 -9.61 -1.74 6.58
N SER A 51 -9.03 -2.91 6.38
CA SER A 51 -9.70 -4.07 5.76
C SER A 51 -10.83 -4.65 6.63
N TYR A 52 -10.83 -4.32 7.92
CA TYR A 52 -11.79 -4.82 8.91
C TYR A 52 -12.65 -3.70 9.51
N ASP A 53 -12.68 -2.54 8.86
CA ASP A 53 -13.60 -1.47 9.23
C ASP A 53 -15.05 -1.91 8.97
N ASP A 54 -15.81 -2.08 10.04
CA ASP A 54 -17.25 -2.43 10.02
C ASP A 54 -18.15 -1.18 10.10
N GLY A 55 -17.56 0.02 9.97
CA GLY A 55 -18.27 1.28 10.11
C GLY A 55 -18.45 1.75 11.55
N ASN A 56 -17.95 0.99 12.54
CA ASN A 56 -17.88 1.46 13.92
C ASN A 56 -16.63 2.33 14.09
N SER A 57 -16.81 3.63 13.92
CA SER A 57 -15.78 4.68 13.81
C SER A 57 -14.79 4.81 15.00
N GLU A 58 -14.91 3.99 16.05
CA GLU A 58 -13.99 4.01 17.18
C GLU A 58 -12.69 3.23 16.91
N ARG A 59 -12.67 2.29 15.96
CA ARG A 59 -11.51 1.41 15.71
C ARG A 59 -10.32 2.10 15.01
N GLY A 60 -10.57 3.15 14.23
CA GLY A 60 -9.56 3.80 13.38
C GLY A 60 -9.29 5.28 13.67
N VAL A 61 -10.02 5.91 14.60
CA VAL A 61 -9.97 7.37 14.84
C VAL A 61 -9.14 7.75 16.08
N GLY A 62 -8.86 6.79 16.96
CA GLY A 62 -7.89 6.98 18.04
C GLY A 62 -6.47 6.97 17.48
N GLY A 63 -5.78 8.11 17.47
CA GLY A 63 -4.48 8.37 16.83
C GLY A 63 -3.26 7.56 17.29
N GLY A 64 -3.41 6.25 17.48
CA GLY A 64 -2.36 5.30 17.86
C GLY A 64 -2.49 3.92 17.22
N ALA A 65 -3.51 3.66 16.41
CA ALA A 65 -3.64 2.38 15.71
C ALA A 65 -2.48 2.17 14.74
N LYS A 66 -1.91 0.96 14.76
CA LYS A 66 -0.78 0.58 13.92
C LYS A 66 -1.18 -0.52 12.98
N VAL A 67 -0.57 -0.50 11.81
CA VAL A 67 -0.72 -1.55 10.80
C VAL A 67 -0.03 -2.82 11.27
N LEU A 68 -0.78 -3.91 11.33
CA LEU A 68 -0.25 -5.26 11.47
C LEU A 68 0.41 -5.70 10.16
N CYS A 69 -0.34 -5.65 9.06
CA CYS A 69 0.14 -5.99 7.73
C CYS A 69 -0.71 -5.35 6.63
N ALA A 70 -0.15 -5.24 5.42
CA ALA A 70 -0.94 -4.93 4.23
C ALA A 70 -1.67 -6.19 3.77
N THR A 71 -2.99 -6.11 3.62
CA THR A 71 -3.80 -7.19 3.01
C THR A 71 -3.85 -7.03 1.50
N ASP A 72 -3.81 -5.78 1.04
CA ASP A 72 -3.89 -5.42 -0.38
C ASP A 72 -2.88 -4.32 -0.70
N LEU A 73 -2.31 -4.40 -1.90
CA LEU A 73 -1.39 -3.39 -2.40
C LEU A 73 -2.15 -2.17 -2.91
N GLY A 74 -1.64 -0.99 -2.62
CA GLY A 74 -2.08 0.26 -3.23
C GLY A 74 -1.32 0.59 -4.51
N LEU A 75 -1.72 1.69 -5.15
CA LEU A 75 -1.06 2.24 -6.33
C LEU A 75 -0.91 3.75 -6.18
N ARG A 76 0.26 4.28 -6.51
CA ARG A 76 0.51 5.72 -6.59
C ARG A 76 1.16 6.10 -7.91
N LYS A 77 0.97 7.35 -8.32
CA LYS A 77 1.62 7.98 -9.47
C LYS A 77 2.58 9.04 -8.98
N LYS A 78 3.81 9.01 -9.49
CA LYS A 78 4.82 10.06 -9.35
C LYS A 78 4.91 10.82 -10.66
N THR A 79 4.59 12.11 -10.63
CA THR A 79 4.72 12.97 -11.80
C THR A 79 5.86 13.95 -11.56
N ARG A 80 6.80 14.04 -12.51
CA ARG A 80 7.86 15.03 -12.43
C ARG A 80 7.27 16.40 -12.70
N VAL A 81 7.33 17.29 -11.73
CA VAL A 81 6.87 18.67 -11.92
C VAL A 81 8.02 19.48 -12.50
N ALA A 82 7.80 20.12 -13.65
CA ALA A 82 8.77 21.05 -14.21
C ALA A 82 8.79 22.31 -13.34
N MET A 83 9.93 22.59 -12.70
CA MET A 83 10.18 23.86 -12.05
C MET A 83 10.79 24.82 -13.07
N THR A 84 10.22 26.01 -13.20
CA THR A 84 10.94 27.19 -13.72
C THR A 84 11.90 27.68 -12.64
N GLY A 85 13.15 27.19 -12.62
CA GLY A 85 14.22 27.67 -11.75
C GLY A 85 15.12 26.59 -11.14
N GLU A 86 16.17 27.04 -10.46
CA GLU A 86 17.33 26.28 -9.95
C GLU A 86 17.06 25.44 -8.67
N ARG A 87 15.82 24.97 -8.45
CA ARG A 87 15.47 24.13 -7.29
C ARG A 87 15.23 22.68 -7.70
N GLU A 88 15.73 21.78 -6.86
CA GLU A 88 15.68 20.31 -7.01
C GLU A 88 14.34 19.79 -7.53
N LYS A 89 14.42 18.76 -8.37
CA LYS A 89 13.31 18.04 -9.02
C LYS A 89 12.23 17.67 -7.98
N GLN A 90 11.15 18.44 -7.93
CA GLN A 90 10.00 18.12 -7.09
C GLN A 90 9.10 17.10 -7.81
N TRP A 91 8.80 16.00 -7.13
CA TRP A 91 7.85 14.99 -7.58
C TRP A 91 6.49 15.24 -6.93
N GLU A 92 5.45 15.30 -7.74
CA GLU A 92 4.08 15.23 -7.25
C GLU A 92 3.70 13.76 -7.07
N ILE A 93 3.25 13.39 -5.87
CA ILE A 93 2.81 12.03 -5.55
C ILE A 93 1.30 12.03 -5.39
N LYS A 94 0.60 11.22 -6.19
CA LYS A 94 -0.84 11.02 -6.10
C LYS A 94 -1.16 9.56 -5.82
N VAL A 95 -1.84 9.28 -4.71
CA VAL A 95 -2.39 7.94 -4.44
C VAL A 95 -3.58 7.73 -5.36
N LEU A 96 -3.53 6.66 -6.17
CA LEU A 96 -4.59 6.28 -7.11
C LEU A 96 -5.48 5.18 -6.52
N LEU A 97 -4.88 4.29 -5.74
CA LEU A 97 -5.57 3.23 -5.00
C LEU A 97 -4.93 3.17 -3.61
N LYS A 98 -5.75 3.32 -2.56
CA LYS A 98 -5.28 3.17 -1.18
C LYS A 98 -4.92 1.70 -0.93
N PRO A 99 -3.77 1.39 -0.30
CA PRO A 99 -3.54 0.06 0.23
C PRO A 99 -4.57 -0.25 1.32
N LYS A 100 -5.00 -1.51 1.37
CA LYS A 100 -5.79 -2.02 2.49
C LYS A 100 -4.88 -2.66 3.53
N VAL A 101 -5.15 -2.38 4.79
CA VAL A 101 -4.31 -2.80 5.91
C VAL A 101 -5.16 -3.47 6.99
N ALA A 102 -4.59 -4.49 7.61
CA ALA A 102 -5.07 -4.99 8.89
C ALA A 102 -4.42 -4.15 10.00
N LEU A 103 -5.21 -3.68 10.95
CA LEU A 103 -4.69 -3.01 12.16
C LEU A 103 -4.35 -4.04 13.24
N GLU A 104 -3.44 -3.71 14.16
CA GLU A 104 -3.06 -4.59 15.28
C GLU A 104 -4.27 -4.99 16.14
N SER A 105 -5.29 -4.13 16.25
CA SER A 105 -6.55 -4.40 16.96
C SER A 105 -7.39 -5.54 16.37
N VAL A 106 -7.10 -6.00 15.14
CA VAL A 106 -7.82 -7.15 14.56
C VAL A 106 -7.54 -8.44 15.35
N VAL A 107 -6.36 -8.54 15.97
CA VAL A 107 -5.96 -9.74 16.73
C VAL A 107 -6.89 -9.93 17.93
N ASP A 108 -7.25 -8.83 18.61
CA ASP A 108 -8.13 -8.86 19.77
C ASP A 108 -9.54 -9.40 19.43
N ILE A 109 -9.98 -9.25 18.17
CA ILE A 109 -11.29 -9.70 17.69
C ILE A 109 -11.25 -11.19 17.28
N MET A 110 -10.09 -11.68 16.84
CA MET A 110 -9.95 -13.07 16.38
C MET A 110 -9.80 -14.07 17.54
N ASP A 111 -9.49 -13.59 18.74
CA ASP A 111 -9.35 -14.39 19.95
C ASP A 111 -10.68 -14.54 20.74
N GLU A 112 -11.78 -13.92 20.30
CA GLU A 112 -13.17 -14.13 20.79
C GLU A 112 -13.94 -15.17 19.96
#